data_AF-A0A7Y5D0K2-F1
#
_entry.id   AF-A0A7Y5D0K2-F1
#
_cell.length_a   1.000
_cell.length_b   1.000
_cell.length_c   1.000
_cell.angle_alpha   90.00
_cell.angle_beta   90.00
_cell.angle_gamma   90.00
#
_symmetry.space_group_name_H-M   'P 1'
#
loop_
_entity.id
_entity.type
_entity.pdbx_description
1 polymer ?
#
loop_
_entity_poly.entity_id
_entity_poly.type
_entity_poly.pdbx_seq_one_letter_code
_entity_poly.pdbx_strand_id
1 'polypeptide(L)'
;MIENFKGIEFVRISSLPEEQRQQIWQSFQRDKIIRIVKDQALLNDCILHKDYLSWMSQQEKQVLKPVVERRRRPSVQNVFSKLAFK
;
A
#
# COMPACT_ATOMS: atom_id res chain seq x y z
N MET A 1 2.26 14.69 -12.30
CA MET A 1 3.50 15.03 -13.04
C MET A 1 4.66 14.35 -12.33
N ILE A 2 5.54 13.67 -13.07
CA ILE A 2 6.76 13.07 -12.51
C ILE A 2 7.85 14.13 -12.57
N GLU A 3 8.50 14.41 -11.44
CA GLU A 3 9.63 15.33 -11.37
C GLU A 3 10.95 14.54 -11.33
N ASN A 4 11.96 15.01 -12.07
CA ASN A 4 13.32 14.50 -11.97
C ASN A 4 14.24 15.56 -11.37
N PHE A 5 14.97 15.20 -10.32
CA PHE A 5 15.99 16.05 -9.73
C PHE A 5 17.25 15.24 -9.42
N LYS A 6 18.38 15.60 -10.04
CA LYS A 6 19.67 14.90 -9.87
C LYS A 6 19.59 13.38 -10.09
N GLY A 7 18.75 12.93 -11.03
CA GLY A 7 18.54 11.50 -11.30
C GLY A 7 17.55 10.80 -10.36
N ILE A 8 16.95 11.54 -9.41
CA ILE A 8 15.89 11.04 -8.54
C ILE A 8 14.56 11.40 -9.18
N GLU A 9 13.81 10.38 -9.57
CA GLU A 9 12.43 10.53 -10.05
C GLU A 9 11.47 10.45 -8.86
N PHE A 10 10.68 11.50 -8.66
CA PHE A 10 9.74 11.59 -7.55
C PHE A 10 8.42 12.23 -7.96
N VAL A 11 7.40 11.98 -7.14
CA VAL A 11 6.06 12.52 -7.25
C VAL A 11 5.75 13.25 -5.95
N ARG A 12 5.23 14.47 -6.05
CA ARG A 12 4.80 15.24 -4.88
C ARG A 12 3.36 14.91 -4.52
N ILE A 13 3.13 14.56 -3.26
CA ILE A 13 1.80 14.25 -2.72
C ILE A 13 0.90 15.49 -2.82
N SER A 14 1.42 16.70 -2.57
CA SER A 14 0.64 17.94 -2.67
C SER A 14 0.24 18.30 -4.10
N SER A 15 0.91 17.73 -5.11
CA SER A 15 0.57 17.95 -6.52
C SER A 15 -0.47 16.96 -7.05
N LEU A 16 -0.85 15.96 -6.25
CA LEU A 16 -1.86 14.96 -6.63
C LEU A 16 -3.27 15.48 -6.36
N PRO A 17 -4.28 14.98 -7.12
CA PRO A 17 -5.67 15.28 -6.84
C PRO A 17 -6.05 14.85 -5.41
N GLU A 18 -7.02 15.56 -4.83
CA GLU A 18 -7.36 15.43 -3.40
C GLU A 18 -7.74 14.00 -3.00
N GLU A 19 -8.45 13.29 -3.86
CA GLU A 19 -8.82 11.89 -3.65
C GLU A 19 -7.58 10.98 -3.49
N GLN A 20 -6.63 11.06 -4.44
CA GLN A 20 -5.39 10.28 -4.37
C GLN A 20 -4.54 10.67 -3.18
N ARG A 21 -4.52 11.97 -2.85
CA ARG A 21 -3.80 12.49 -1.69
C ARG A 21 -4.31 11.86 -0.40
N GLN A 22 -5.63 11.79 -0.22
CA GLN A 22 -6.23 11.14 0.95
C GLN A 22 -5.92 9.65 1.00
N GLN A 23 -6.01 8.95 -0.14
CA GLN A 23 -5.68 7.52 -0.20
C GLN A 23 -4.23 7.24 0.17
N ILE A 24 -3.29 8.06 -0.32
CA ILE A 24 -1.87 7.95 0.05
C ILE A 24 -1.69 8.17 1.54
N TRP A 25 -2.30 9.21 2.12
CA TRP A 25 -2.19 9.47 3.56
C TRP A 25 -2.72 8.35 4.44
N GLN A 26 -3.70 7.58 3.97
CA GLN A 26 -4.30 6.47 4.70
C GLN A 26 -3.59 5.12 4.48
N SER A 27 -3.04 4.89 3.28
CA SER A 27 -2.55 3.56 2.88
C SER A 27 -1.05 3.48 2.59
N PHE A 28 -0.40 4.62 2.33
CA PHE A 28 1.02 4.66 2.02
C PHE A 28 1.87 4.68 3.30
N GLN A 29 2.98 3.95 3.30
CA GLN A 29 3.90 3.89 4.43
C GLN A 29 4.64 5.22 4.56
N ARG A 30 4.52 5.88 5.71
CA ARG A 30 5.16 7.18 5.97
C ARG A 30 6.68 7.12 5.90
N ASP A 31 7.29 5.97 6.21
CA ASP A 31 8.74 5.75 6.13
C ASP A 31 9.29 5.85 4.70
N LYS A 32 8.43 5.67 3.68
CA LYS A 32 8.80 5.80 2.27
C LYS A 32 8.64 7.23 1.73
N ILE A 33 8.11 8.15 2.53
CA ILE A 33 8.03 9.56 2.16
C ILE A 33 9.41 10.17 2.38
N ILE A 34 10.01 10.62 1.29
CA ILE A 34 11.34 11.20 1.29
C ILE A 34 11.28 12.73 1.29
N ARG A 35 12.38 13.34 1.73
CA ARG A 35 12.55 14.79 1.74
C ARG A 35 13.56 15.15 0.67
N ILE A 36 13.22 16.08 -0.22
CA ILE A 36 14.09 16.52 -1.31
C ILE A 36 14.31 18.03 -1.18
N VAL A 37 15.58 18.43 -1.16
CA VAL A 37 15.96 19.85 -1.23
C VAL A 37 16.13 20.22 -2.71
N LYS A 38 15.22 21.04 -3.23
CA LYS A 38 15.24 21.54 -4.61
C LYS A 38 15.11 23.06 -4.58
N ASP A 39 16.01 23.77 -5.26
CA ASP A 39 15.99 25.24 -5.38
C ASP A 39 15.86 25.97 -4.02
N GLN A 40 16.63 25.54 -3.02
CA GLN A 40 16.60 26.05 -1.62
C GLN A 40 15.27 25.81 -0.87
N ALA A 41 14.30 25.14 -1.50
CA ALA A 41 13.08 24.68 -0.85
C ALA A 41 13.21 23.22 -0.40
N LEU A 42 12.81 22.94 0.85
CA LEU A 42 12.74 21.58 1.39
C LEU A 42 11.33 21.02 1.15
N LEU A 43 11.23 20.07 0.22
CA LEU A 43 10.00 19.34 -0.07
C LEU A 43 9.93 18.12 0.84
N ASN A 44 8.91 18.05 1.71
CA ASN A 44 8.76 16.97 2.70
C ASN A 44 7.70 15.93 2.32
N ASP A 45 7.10 16.11 1.15
CA ASP A 45 5.93 15.41 0.67
C ASP A 45 6.26 14.69 -0.65
N CYS A 46 7.48 14.20 -0.79
CA CYS A 46 7.96 13.53 -1.99
C CYS A 46 7.92 12.01 -1.84
N ILE A 47 7.45 11.33 -2.88
CA ILE A 47 7.46 9.87 -2.98
C ILE A 47 8.30 9.50 -4.19
N LEU A 48 9.20 8.52 -4.06
CA LEU A 48 9.93 8.01 -5.21
C LEU A 48 8.96 7.43 -6.25
N HIS A 49 9.20 7.72 -7.53
CA HIS A 49 8.32 7.27 -8.60
C HIS A 49 8.12 5.74 -8.59
N LYS A 50 9.19 4.98 -8.31
CA LYS A 50 9.15 3.50 -8.18
C LYS A 50 8.22 3.02 -7.06
N ASP A 51 8.24 3.70 -5.91
CA ASP A 51 7.37 3.37 -4.78
C ASP A 51 5.92 3.77 -5.06
N TYR A 52 5.72 4.92 -5.71
CA TYR A 52 4.40 5.37 -6.14
C TYR A 52 3.74 4.35 -7.10
N LEU A 53 4.47 3.86 -8.11
CA LEU A 53 3.98 2.81 -9.01
C LEU A 53 3.64 1.51 -8.27
N SER A 54 4.50 1.13 -7.31
CA SER A 54 4.27 -0.08 -6.50
C SER A 54 2.99 0.06 -5.66
N TRP A 55 2.77 1.23 -5.06
CA TRP A 55 1.55 1.54 -4.32
C TRP A 55 0.32 1.54 -5.23
N MET A 56 0.40 2.18 -6.39
CA MET A 56 -0.71 2.27 -7.35
C MET A 56 -1.16 0.88 -7.80
N SER A 57 -0.21 0.01 -8.16
CA SER A 57 -0.50 -1.39 -8.52
C SER A 57 -1.13 -2.19 -7.37
N GLN A 58 -0.79 -1.87 -6.11
CA GLN A 58 -1.45 -2.49 -4.96
C GLN A 58 -2.88 -1.99 -4.76
N GLN A 59 -3.16 -0.70 -5.00
CA GLN A 59 -4.52 -0.15 -4.92
C GLN A 59 -5.44 -0.78 -5.98
N GLU A 60 -4.98 -0.93 -7.23
CA GLU A 60 -5.74 -1.61 -8.28
C GLU A 60 -6.08 -3.05 -7.90
N LYS A 61 -5.13 -3.76 -7.27
CA LYS A 61 -5.36 -5.13 -6.77
C LYS A 61 -6.34 -5.18 -5.59
N GLN A 62 -6.51 -4.11 -4.83
CA GLN A 62 -7.50 -4.06 -3.75
C GLN A 62 -8.92 -3.86 -4.29
N VAL A 63 -9.08 -3.06 -5.35
CA VAL A 63 -10.37 -2.89 -6.04
C VAL A 63 -10.84 -4.20 -6.68
N LEU A 64 -9.92 -5.05 -7.14
CA LEU A 64 -10.23 -6.34 -7.77
C LEU A 64 -10.28 -7.53 -6.81
N LYS A 65 -10.12 -7.34 -5.50
CA LYS A 65 -10.39 -8.42 -4.55
C LYS A 65 -11.89 -8.48 -4.28
N PRO A 66 -12.63 -9.49 -4.79
CA PRO A 66 -13.92 -9.78 -4.20
C PRO A 66 -13.67 -10.03 -2.71
N VAL A 67 -14.59 -9.52 -1.90
CA VAL A 67 -14.73 -9.85 -0.48
C VAL A 67 -14.82 -11.37 -0.37
N VAL A 68 -13.68 -12.06 -0.31
CA VAL A 68 -13.63 -13.42 0.22
C VAL A 68 -13.57 -13.20 1.72
N GLU A 69 -14.77 -12.99 2.24
CA GLU A 69 -15.18 -13.23 3.60
C GLU A 69 -14.35 -14.38 4.16
N ARG A 70 -13.34 -14.04 4.97
CA ARG A 70 -12.68 -15.02 5.83
C ARG A 70 -13.74 -15.46 6.83
N ARG A 71 -14.58 -16.40 6.40
CA ARG A 71 -15.43 -17.19 7.27
C ARG A 71 -14.54 -17.66 8.41
N ARG A 72 -14.94 -17.25 9.61
CA ARG A 72 -14.49 -17.77 10.88
C ARG A 72 -14.29 -19.28 10.73
N ARG A 73 -13.08 -19.78 10.96
CA ARG A 73 -12.93 -21.18 11.35
C ARG A 73 -13.13 -21.21 12.87
N PRO A 74 -14.27 -21.67 13.41
CA PRO A 74 -14.23 -22.23 14.75
C PRO A 74 -13.33 -23.46 14.71
N SER A 75 -12.40 -23.52 15.67
CA SER A 75 -11.60 -24.68 16.01
C SER A 75 -12.51 -25.88 16.25
N VAL A 76 -12.41 -26.97 15.47
CA VAL A 76 -12.51 -28.35 15.98
C VAL A 76 -11.98 -29.38 14.97
N GLN A 77 -11.43 -30.45 15.52
CA GLN A 77 -11.30 -31.81 14.98
C GLN A 77 -10.04 -32.10 14.14
N ASN A 78 -8.96 -32.39 14.86
CA ASN A 78 -8.04 -33.43 14.43
C ASN A 78 -8.67 -34.80 14.76
N VAL A 79 -8.49 -35.71 13.81
CA VAL A 79 -9.15 -37.00 13.60
C VAL A 79 -8.48 -38.09 14.43
N PHE A 80 -9.23 -39.13 14.82
CA PHE A 80 -8.91 -40.57 14.63
C PHE A 80 -9.33 -41.50 15.80
N SER A 81 -10.26 -42.41 15.45
CA SER A 81 -10.31 -43.84 15.82
C SER A 81 -10.73 -44.18 17.27
N LYS A 82 -11.60 -45.14 17.58
CA LYS A 82 -12.14 -46.31 16.86
C LYS A 82 -13.56 -46.59 17.37
N LEU A 83 -14.46 -46.99 16.47
CA LEU A 83 -15.54 -47.90 16.82
C LEU A 83 -14.93 -49.26 17.16
N ALA A 84 -15.26 -49.80 18.33
CA ALA A 84 -15.42 -51.24 18.51
C ALA A 84 -16.38 -51.48 19.69
N PHE A 85 -17.59 -51.88 19.36
CA PHE A 85 -18.52 -52.55 20.24
C PHE A 85 -17.94 -53.92 20.66
N LYS A 86 -18.00 -54.26 21.96
CA LYS A 86 -18.51 -55.54 22.44
C LYS A 86 -18.84 -55.46 23.93
#